data_AF-A0A7V7HJ50-F1
#
_entry.id   AF-A0A7V7HJ50-F1
#
_cell.length_a   1.000
_cell.length_b   1.000
_cell.length_c   1.000
_cell.angle_alpha   90.00
_cell.angle_beta   90.00
_cell.angle_gamma   90.00
#
_symmetry.space_group_name_H-M   'P 1'
#
loop_
_entity.id
_entity.type
_entity.pdbx_description
1 polymer ?
#
loop_
_entity_poly.entity_id
_entity_poly.type
_entity_poly.pdbx_seq_one_letter_code
_entity_poly.pdbx_strand_id
1 'polypeptide(L)'
;MNKKTIFFILTCLLLVASITYMICNKREPVPPMLVWDEQEYYVTDEPAEAEEVGQKLGEVTKKIKLIKRPIKNSESNTLQEKTEVFTMRVEEKDPHPALIIKEPYSEEYRVVRPMVKVL
;
A
#
# COMPACT_ATOMS: atom_id res chain seq x y z
N MET A 1 -8.89 -52.54 -4.30
CA MET A 1 -8.61 -51.49 -5.30
C MET A 1 -7.25 -51.76 -5.94
N ASN A 2 -7.11 -51.68 -7.27
CA ASN A 2 -5.84 -52.02 -7.94
C ASN A 2 -4.73 -51.05 -7.50
N LYS A 3 -3.50 -51.55 -7.28
CA LYS A 3 -2.33 -50.72 -6.92
C LYS A 3 -2.12 -49.55 -7.89
N LYS A 4 -2.41 -49.76 -9.17
CA LYS A 4 -2.40 -48.70 -10.20
C LYS A 4 -3.48 -47.63 -9.95
N THR A 5 -4.67 -48.04 -9.54
CA THR A 5 -5.78 -47.14 -9.19
C THR A 5 -5.47 -46.34 -7.93
N ILE A 6 -4.86 -46.96 -6.90
CA ILE A 6 -4.43 -46.27 -5.68
C ILE A 6 -3.39 -45.20 -6.01
N PHE A 7 -2.38 -45.56 -6.81
CA PHE A 7 -1.34 -44.62 -7.22
C PHE A 7 -1.92 -43.43 -8.01
N PHE A 8 -2.81 -43.69 -8.96
CA PHE A 8 -3.46 -42.65 -9.76
C PHE A 8 -4.29 -41.69 -8.90
N ILE A 9 -5.08 -42.21 -7.95
CA ILE A 9 -5.86 -41.38 -7.01
C ILE A 9 -4.94 -40.51 -6.16
N LEU A 10 -3.82 -41.05 -5.66
CA LEU A 10 -2.85 -40.30 -4.87
C LEU A 10 -2.23 -39.16 -5.68
N THR A 11 -1.84 -39.42 -6.93
CA THR A 11 -1.29 -38.39 -7.82
C THR A 11 -2.31 -37.30 -8.12
N CYS A 12 -3.57 -37.64 -8.38
CA CYS A 12 -4.64 -36.66 -8.56
C CYS A 12 -4.85 -35.79 -7.31
N LEU A 13 -4.86 -36.39 -6.11
CA LEU A 13 -4.99 -35.63 -4.86
C LEU A 13 -3.83 -34.65 -4.67
N LEU A 14 -2.59 -35.07 -4.96
CA LEU A 14 -1.41 -34.22 -4.88
C LEU A 14 -1.47 -33.06 -5.88
N LEU A 15 -1.95 -33.29 -7.11
CA LEU A 15 -2.11 -32.26 -8.12
C LEU A 15 -3.19 -31.24 -7.74
N VAL A 16 -4.33 -31.69 -7.20
CA VAL A 16 -5.38 -30.76 -6.73
C VAL A 16 -4.85 -29.94 -5.56
N ALA A 17 -4.15 -30.55 -4.60
CA ALA A 17 -3.56 -29.85 -3.47
C ALA A 17 -2.53 -28.79 -3.92
N SER A 18 -1.65 -29.12 -4.88
CA SER A 18 -0.63 -28.18 -5.36
C SER A 18 -1.23 -27.01 -6.14
N ILE A 19 -2.22 -27.26 -7.02
CA ILE A 19 -2.92 -26.21 -7.77
C ILE A 19 -3.67 -25.29 -6.80
N THR A 20 -4.39 -25.86 -5.83
CA THR A 20 -5.13 -25.08 -4.83
C THR A 20 -4.18 -24.23 -3.98
N TYR A 21 -3.05 -24.79 -3.57
CA TYR A 21 -2.02 -24.05 -2.83
C TYR A 21 -1.47 -22.86 -3.64
N MET A 22 -1.17 -23.06 -4.93
CA MET A 22 -0.69 -22.00 -5.82
C MET A 22 -1.72 -20.88 -6.00
N ILE A 23 -2.99 -21.23 -6.15
CA ILE A 23 -4.08 -20.24 -6.29
C ILE A 23 -4.28 -19.46 -4.99
N CYS A 24 -4.39 -20.15 -3.85
CA CYS A 24 -4.59 -19.50 -2.55
C CYS A 24 -3.40 -18.65 -2.10
N ASN A 25 -2.19 -18.97 -2.56
CA ASN A 25 -0.98 -18.24 -2.20
C ASN A 25 -0.58 -17.16 -3.20
N LYS A 26 -1.32 -17.00 -4.31
CA LYS A 26 -1.09 -15.92 -5.28
C LYS A 26 -1.43 -14.59 -4.60
N ARG A 27 -0.40 -13.86 -4.16
CA ARG A 27 -0.54 -12.50 -3.61
C ARG A 27 -0.20 -11.52 -4.70
N GLU A 28 -1.16 -10.70 -5.08
CA GLU A 28 -0.86 -9.53 -5.91
C GLU A 28 0.05 -8.59 -5.12
N PRO A 29 1.10 -8.04 -5.73
CA PRO A 29 1.94 -7.05 -5.08
C PRO A 29 1.08 -5.82 -4.78
N VAL A 30 0.89 -5.51 -3.51
CA VAL A 30 0.27 -4.26 -3.09
C VAL A 30 1.36 -3.19 -3.07
N PRO A 31 1.20 -2.07 -3.79
CA PRO A 31 2.21 -1.01 -3.79
C PRO A 31 2.32 -0.34 -2.42
N PRO A 32 3.40 0.41 -2.16
CA PRO A 32 3.51 1.28 -0.98
C PRO A 32 2.43 2.36 -1.02
N MET A 33 1.57 2.39 0.00
CA MET A 33 0.31 3.16 0.00
C MET A 33 0.05 3.87 1.31
N LEU A 34 -0.62 5.02 1.19
CA LEU A 34 -1.27 5.76 2.27
C LEU A 34 -2.72 6.01 1.89
N VAL A 35 -3.66 5.89 2.83
CA VAL A 35 -5.03 6.39 2.65
C VAL A 35 -5.20 7.64 3.49
N TRP A 36 -5.57 8.74 2.85
CA TRP A 36 -5.86 10.00 3.52
C TRP A 36 -7.16 10.60 2.98
N ASP A 37 -8.11 10.89 3.86
CA ASP A 37 -9.45 11.40 3.52
C ASP A 37 -10.15 10.61 2.40
N GLU A 38 -10.21 9.29 2.55
CA GLU A 38 -10.76 8.32 1.58
C GLU A 38 -10.05 8.26 0.21
N GLN A 39 -9.02 9.08 -0.01
CA GLN A 39 -8.16 9.04 -1.19
C GLN A 39 -6.94 8.14 -0.95
N GLU A 40 -6.64 7.29 -1.94
CA GLU A 40 -5.44 6.45 -1.94
C GLU A 40 -4.26 7.22 -2.54
N TYR A 41 -3.08 7.14 -1.92
CA TYR A 41 -1.84 7.76 -2.39
C TYR A 41 -0.74 6.71 -2.53
N TYR A 42 0.07 6.84 -3.59
CA TYR A 42 1.35 6.17 -3.71
C TYR A 42 2.38 6.85 -2.81
N VAL A 43 3.05 6.07 -1.97
CA VAL A 43 4.24 6.55 -1.28
C VAL A 43 5.41 6.48 -2.25
N THR A 44 6.03 7.62 -2.52
CA THR A 44 7.15 7.74 -3.46
C THR A 44 8.45 8.08 -2.74
N ASP A 45 9.57 7.96 -3.44
CA ASP A 45 10.88 8.42 -2.97
C ASP A 45 11.22 9.82 -3.50
N GLU A 46 10.23 10.53 -4.07
CA GLU A 46 10.37 11.92 -4.48
C GLU A 46 10.56 12.81 -3.24
N PRO A 47 11.69 13.52 -3.12
CA PRO A 47 11.89 14.45 -2.01
C PRO A 47 11.00 15.69 -2.18
N ALA A 48 10.65 16.33 -1.07
CA ALA A 48 9.99 17.64 -1.06
C ALA A 48 10.85 18.65 -0.30
N GLU A 49 10.89 19.88 -0.80
CA GLU A 49 11.60 20.98 -0.14
C GLU A 49 10.76 21.55 1.01
N ALA A 50 11.41 22.10 2.04
CA ALA A 50 10.71 22.63 3.22
C ALA A 50 9.74 23.77 2.87
N GLU A 51 10.05 24.54 1.82
CA GLU A 51 9.23 25.63 1.30
C GLU A 51 7.92 25.14 0.67
N GLU A 52 7.87 23.90 0.20
CA GLU A 52 6.69 23.27 -0.39
C GLU A 52 5.73 22.72 0.68
N VAL A 53 6.21 22.56 1.92
CA VAL A 53 5.42 22.01 3.04
C VAL A 53 4.34 22.98 3.49
N GLY A 54 3.09 22.55 3.34
CA GLY A 54 1.90 23.29 3.72
C GLY A 54 1.46 23.04 5.16
N GLN A 55 0.15 23.03 5.37
CA GLN A 55 -0.46 22.81 6.68
C GLN A 55 -0.36 21.33 7.06
N LYS A 56 0.00 21.06 8.33
CA LYS A 56 -0.09 19.70 8.89
C LYS A 56 -1.56 19.26 8.93
N LEU A 57 -1.86 18.16 8.27
CA LEU A 57 -3.17 17.51 8.25
C LEU A 57 -3.34 16.54 9.42
N GLY A 58 -2.26 15.86 9.80
CA GLY A 58 -2.29 14.87 10.89
C GLY A 58 -1.11 13.93 10.83
N GLU A 59 -1.31 12.71 11.32
CA GLU A 59 -0.30 11.66 11.38
C GLU A 59 -0.88 10.29 10.99
N VAL A 60 -0.04 9.41 10.46
CA VAL A 60 -0.36 7.98 10.28
C VAL A 60 -0.58 7.36 11.65
N THR A 61 -1.77 6.78 11.88
CA THR A 61 -2.15 6.21 13.17
C THR A 61 -1.95 4.70 13.22
N LYS A 62 -1.81 4.04 12.07
CA LYS A 62 -1.72 2.59 12.01
C LYS A 62 -0.94 2.09 10.81
N LYS A 63 0.12 1.35 11.09
CA LYS A 63 0.85 0.58 10.08
C LYS A 63 0.22 -0.80 9.93
N ILE A 64 -0.16 -1.16 8.71
CA ILE A 64 -0.65 -2.51 8.37
C ILE A 64 0.44 -3.32 7.67
N LYS A 65 0.17 -4.62 7.45
CA LYS A 65 1.10 -5.50 6.73
C LYS A 65 1.30 -5.01 5.30
N LEU A 66 2.55 -5.02 4.82
CA LEU A 66 2.93 -4.60 3.46
C LEU A 66 2.04 -5.19 2.35
N ILE A 67 1.70 -6.48 2.47
CA ILE A 67 0.88 -7.22 1.49
C ILE A 67 -0.62 -6.88 1.54
N LYS A 68 -1.06 -6.00 2.44
CA LYS A 68 -2.46 -5.61 2.59
C LYS A 68 -2.65 -4.19 2.06
N ARG A 69 -3.72 -3.99 1.28
CA ARG A 69 -4.16 -2.67 0.86
C ARG A 69 -4.76 -1.93 2.07
N PRO A 70 -4.28 -0.72 2.39
CA PRO A 70 -4.94 0.13 3.39
C PRO A 70 -6.29 0.59 2.86
N ILE A 71 -7.31 0.61 3.72
CA ILE A 71 -8.69 0.95 3.33
C ILE A 71 -9.33 2.01 4.24
N LYS A 72 -8.66 2.37 5.34
CA LYS A 72 -9.15 3.38 6.28
C LYS A 72 -8.21 4.57 6.28
N ASN A 73 -8.79 5.74 6.59
CA ASN A 73 -8.03 6.96 6.77
C ASN A 73 -6.86 6.77 7.75
N SER A 74 -5.72 7.37 7.44
CA SER A 74 -4.49 7.32 8.22
C SER A 74 -3.87 5.92 8.39
N GLU A 75 -4.26 4.95 7.55
CA GLU A 75 -3.56 3.67 7.41
C GLU A 75 -2.50 3.71 6.31
N SER A 76 -1.38 3.06 6.55
CA SER A 76 -0.36 2.79 5.54
C SER A 76 0.18 1.38 5.66
N ASN A 77 0.54 0.75 4.55
CA ASN A 77 1.20 -0.55 4.53
C ASN A 77 2.74 -0.44 4.52
N THR A 78 3.28 0.79 4.44
CA THR A 78 4.73 1.05 4.37
C THR A 78 5.20 2.04 5.44
N LEU A 79 4.47 3.14 5.65
CA LEU A 79 4.87 4.24 6.54
C LEU A 79 4.75 3.84 8.00
N GLN A 80 5.64 4.37 8.84
CA GLN A 80 5.58 4.18 10.28
C GLN A 80 4.41 4.95 10.91
N GLU A 81 3.93 4.47 12.05
CA GLU A 81 3.02 5.26 12.88
C GLU A 81 3.72 6.56 13.31
N LYS A 82 2.95 7.64 13.46
CA LYS A 82 3.43 9.02 13.69
C LYS A 82 4.13 9.68 12.50
N THR A 83 4.12 9.05 11.32
CA THR A 83 4.51 9.77 10.09
C THR A 83 3.57 10.94 9.90
N GLU A 84 4.10 12.15 9.89
CA GLU A 84 3.33 13.38 9.73
C GLU A 84 2.90 13.54 8.27
N VAL A 85 1.69 14.07 8.06
CA VAL A 85 1.11 14.32 6.74
C VAL A 85 0.75 15.80 6.62
N PHE A 86 1.11 16.41 5.49
CA PHE A 86 0.96 17.83 5.22
C PHE A 86 0.33 18.06 3.85
N THR A 87 -0.35 19.19 3.67
CA THR A 87 -0.68 19.67 2.32
C THR A 87 0.58 20.13 1.59
N MET A 88 0.55 20.11 0.25
CA MET A 88 1.56 20.77 -0.57
C MET A 88 1.15 22.23 -0.82
N ARG A 89 2.08 23.18 -0.72
CA ARG A 89 1.80 24.61 -0.98
C ARG A 89 1.68 24.95 -2.46
N VAL A 90 2.27 24.15 -3.33
CA VAL A 90 2.21 24.35 -4.78
C VAL A 90 0.80 24.03 -5.25
N GLU A 91 0.15 24.97 -5.92
CA GLU A 91 -1.17 24.75 -6.52
C GLU A 91 -1.09 23.73 -7.66
N GLU A 92 -1.38 22.48 -7.35
CA GLU A 92 -1.70 21.47 -8.36
C GLU A 92 -3.16 21.63 -8.78
N LYS A 93 -3.42 21.64 -10.10
CA LYS A 93 -4.79 21.70 -10.65
C LYS A 93 -5.55 20.37 -10.53
N ASP A 94 -4.98 19.38 -9.85
CA ASP A 94 -5.59 18.08 -9.64
C ASP A 94 -6.65 18.16 -8.53
N PRO A 95 -7.85 17.57 -8.71
CA PRO A 95 -8.85 17.48 -7.64
C PRO A 95 -8.34 16.79 -6.37
N HIS A 96 -7.31 15.95 -6.47
CA HIS A 96 -6.64 15.32 -5.34
C HIS A 96 -5.16 15.68 -5.37
N PRO A 97 -4.75 16.85 -4.85
CA PRO A 97 -3.35 17.29 -4.93
C PRO A 97 -2.43 16.32 -4.19
N ALA A 98 -1.16 16.30 -4.57
CA ALA A 98 -0.14 15.58 -3.83
C ALA A 98 -0.07 16.05 -2.36
N LEU A 99 0.31 15.13 -1.49
CA LEU A 99 0.58 15.42 -0.08
C LEU A 99 2.07 15.27 0.20
N ILE A 100 2.51 15.84 1.31
CA ILE A 100 3.88 15.69 1.79
C ILE A 100 3.85 14.88 3.10
N ILE A 101 4.84 14.02 3.29
CA ILE A 101 5.02 13.25 4.51
C ILE A 101 6.39 13.48 5.15
N LYS A 102 6.47 13.31 6.48
CA LYS A 102 7.73 13.25 7.23
C LYS A 102 7.69 12.08 8.20
N GLU A 103 8.60 11.11 8.04
CA GLU A 103 8.69 9.97 8.95
C GLU A 103 9.34 10.39 10.29
N PRO A 104 8.97 9.76 11.43
CA PRO A 104 9.36 10.23 12.77
C PRO A 104 10.87 10.23 13.08
N TYR A 105 11.69 9.61 12.23
CA TYR A 105 13.16 9.57 12.35
C TYR A 105 13.88 10.09 11.10
N SER A 106 13.14 10.72 10.19
CA SER A 106 13.66 11.32 8.97
C SER A 106 13.60 12.84 9.09
N GLU A 107 14.67 13.53 8.69
CA GLU A 107 14.60 14.99 8.49
C GLU A 107 14.07 15.36 7.11
N GLU A 108 14.03 14.40 6.19
CA GLU A 108 13.59 14.59 4.82
C GLU A 108 12.07 14.48 4.71
N TYR A 109 11.50 15.40 3.93
CA TYR A 109 10.12 15.35 3.48
C TYR A 109 10.03 14.59 2.15
N ARG A 110 8.95 13.84 1.95
CA ARG A 110 8.69 13.12 0.70
C ARG A 110 7.30 13.40 0.17
N VAL A 111 7.17 13.36 -1.14
CA VAL A 111 5.89 13.52 -1.82
C VAL A 111 5.15 12.19 -1.87
N VAL A 112 3.85 12.22 -1.59
CA VAL A 112 2.92 11.12 -1.87
C VAL A 112 1.91 11.57 -2.91
N ARG A 113 1.76 10.78 -3.96
CA ARG A 113 1.00 11.14 -5.17
C ARG A 113 -0.36 10.46 -5.17
N PRO A 114 -1.45 11.15 -5.54
CA PRO A 114 -2.78 10.56 -5.59
C PRO A 114 -2.82 9.37 -6.56
N MET A 115 -3.51 8.29 -6.18
CA MET A 115 -3.94 7.28 -7.13
C MET A 115 -5.15 7.81 -7.89
N VAL A 116 -4.99 8.12 -9.17
CA VAL A 116 -6.13 8.43 -10.03
C VAL A 116 -6.97 7.17 -10.19
N LYS A 117 -8.20 7.16 -9.67
CA LYS A 117 -9.17 6.13 -10.03
C LYS A 117 -9.55 6.36 -11.48
N VAL A 118 -9.09 5.48 -12.37
CA VAL A 118 -9.63 5.42 -13.74
C VAL A 118 -11.09 4.98 -13.58
N LEU A 119 -12.01 5.93 -13.72
CA LEU A 119 -13.46 5.69 -13.76
C LEU A 119 -13.84 4.89 -15.01
#